data_AF-A0A969FZ52-F1
#
_entry.id   AF-A0A969FZ52-F1
#
_cell.length_a   1.000
_cell.length_b   1.000
_cell.length_c   1.000
_cell.angle_alpha   90.00
_cell.angle_beta   90.00
_cell.angle_gamma   90.00
#
_symmetry.space_group_name_H-M   'P 1'
#
loop_
_entity.id
_entity.type
_entity.pdbx_description
1 polymer ?
#
loop_
_entity_poly.entity_id
_entity_poly.type
_entity_poly.pdbx_seq_one_letter_code
_entity_poly.pdbx_strand_id
1 'polypeptide(L)'
;AAPPPPPPPSPPGGYAAPPPRSYDYAYTPPPPTPYDHTPSTGARPPVATPAPPEKRQWGLWIGLGVVGVLLLLVVVGASLGLLIAFSDDSDDSDNAPTPVAVEPTAAPPATTEPLVPSSASPVVGPAYGDPETARLLQTGEESLQRRGGMDDAIAAYEQVLEREPANVTALSQLAFIHSLRFQYEQAEELARTAIDADPQAAFAHVILADTLDDRRETFDLAWDAVSRAIELDPDLSFAYAIRAEMVANRAYDTADYEDLQRAITDAEQAIELAANEDNLMKALAHSSRGIVYRYEYWITDDQTKLTLAVEEFNKAIGLQNQIAYFTSSLGNFYNEQGSHDLDQGREAEAYQKLDLAVQKFQEALAIDQSYAIAYNGLGWNAFYREDYAGALEAFEEAVTMDPSNIDAFLGKNLVYRFQSPPDYDQAIEVLNQAAAVAPQNDQVFSWMGWTYLNQETMEAAAEQFRHAIELNPNSADAHRGLGWAAYRQSHYDEAEPHFRRAIELDPSNYEPYLGLGYVLEETNRPDEAREMFEQTLELDPENENALLGLERLDEAGGK
;
A
#
# COMPACT_ATOMS: atom_id res chain seq x y z
N ALA A 1 -42.12 31.94 20.50
CA ALA A 1 -41.82 30.78 19.65
C ALA A 1 -40.96 31.30 18.50
N ALA A 2 -39.65 31.10 18.60
CA ALA A 2 -38.75 31.35 17.46
C ALA A 2 -39.02 30.28 16.39
N PRO A 3 -38.87 30.59 15.10
CA PRO A 3 -38.94 29.58 14.04
C PRO A 3 -37.78 28.57 14.20
N PRO A 4 -37.96 27.30 13.80
CA PRO A 4 -36.87 26.33 13.79
C PRO A 4 -35.76 26.77 12.81
N PRO A 5 -34.49 26.39 13.06
CA PRO A 5 -33.40 26.64 12.12
C PRO A 5 -33.65 25.94 10.78
N PRO A 6 -33.16 26.49 9.66
CA PRO A 6 -33.25 25.84 8.36
C PRO A 6 -32.44 24.52 8.35
N PRO A 7 -32.87 23.50 7.58
CA PRO A 7 -32.09 22.28 7.42
C PRO A 7 -30.74 22.59 6.73
N PRO A 8 -29.68 21.82 7.03
CA PRO A 8 -28.39 21.97 6.35
C PRO A 8 -28.53 21.73 4.84
N PRO A 9 -27.69 22.37 4.00
CA PRO A 9 -27.72 22.18 2.56
C PRO A 9 -27.42 20.73 2.18
N SER A 10 -28.17 20.19 1.23
CA SER A 10 -27.88 18.88 0.62
C SER A 10 -26.57 18.95 -0.18
N PRO A 11 -25.70 17.92 -0.14
CA PRO A 11 -24.45 17.92 -0.88
C PRO A 11 -24.67 17.81 -2.40
N PRO A 12 -23.87 18.48 -3.25
CA PRO A 12 -23.92 18.30 -4.70
C PRO A 12 -23.27 16.97 -5.12
N GLY A 13 -23.80 16.38 -6.19
CA GLY A 13 -23.40 15.07 -6.69
C GLY A 13 -22.32 15.07 -7.79
N GLY A 14 -21.62 13.93 -7.90
CA GLY A 14 -20.61 13.60 -8.93
C GLY A 14 -19.23 14.18 -8.59
N TYR A 15 -18.16 13.43 -8.35
CA TYR A 15 -17.68 12.17 -8.93
C TYR A 15 -17.19 11.24 -7.81
N ALA A 16 -17.24 9.92 -8.02
CA ALA A 16 -16.50 8.98 -7.19
C ALA A 16 -15.00 9.28 -7.40
N ALA A 17 -14.36 9.85 -6.39
CA ALA A 17 -12.91 9.92 -6.30
C ALA A 17 -12.43 8.61 -5.62
N PRO A 18 -11.53 7.85 -6.26
CA PRO A 18 -10.85 6.71 -5.64
C PRO A 18 -9.91 7.16 -4.50
N PRO A 19 -9.38 6.23 -3.69
CA PRO A 19 -8.67 6.55 -2.46
C PRO A 19 -7.18 6.93 -2.67
N PRO A 20 -6.69 8.06 -2.11
CA PRO A 20 -5.25 8.27 -1.81
C PRO A 20 -4.93 7.75 -0.40
N ARG A 21 -3.75 7.24 0.00
CA ARG A 21 -2.42 6.93 -0.56
C ARG A 21 -1.87 5.75 0.28
N SER A 22 -0.98 4.93 -0.30
CA SER A 22 -0.09 3.92 0.33
C SER A 22 -0.29 3.58 1.82
N TYR A 23 -0.83 2.38 2.13
CA TYR A 23 -0.81 1.69 3.45
C TYR A 23 -0.92 2.55 4.73
N ASP A 24 -1.57 3.70 4.63
CA ASP A 24 -2.01 4.55 5.72
C ASP A 24 -3.52 4.44 5.78
N TYR A 25 -4.03 3.58 6.68
CA TYR A 25 -5.45 3.51 6.97
C TYR A 25 -5.92 4.84 7.62
N ALA A 26 -6.26 5.84 6.80
CA ALA A 26 -7.04 7.01 7.23
C ALA A 26 -7.59 7.81 6.04
N TYR A 27 -8.57 7.27 5.31
CA TYR A 27 -9.50 8.10 4.54
C TYR A 27 -10.86 7.41 4.33
N THR A 28 -11.95 8.08 4.68
CA THR A 28 -13.32 7.65 4.33
C THR A 28 -14.12 8.84 3.79
N PRO A 29 -14.55 8.83 2.51
CA PRO A 29 -15.46 9.85 2.02
C PRO A 29 -16.84 9.75 2.70
N PRO A 30 -17.59 10.86 2.79
CA PRO A 30 -18.94 10.89 3.36
C PRO A 30 -19.95 10.03 2.56
N PRO A 31 -21.06 9.58 3.16
CA PRO A 31 -21.98 8.60 2.56
C PRO A 31 -22.66 9.10 1.27
N PRO A 32 -22.91 8.22 0.28
CA PRO A 32 -23.70 8.57 -0.90
C PRO A 32 -25.20 8.63 -0.57
N THR A 33 -25.88 9.72 -0.93
CA THR A 33 -27.35 9.81 -0.87
C THR A 33 -28.03 9.35 -2.18
N PRO A 34 -29.29 8.87 -2.14
CA PRO A 34 -29.98 8.31 -3.31
C PRO A 34 -30.41 9.40 -4.32
N TYR A 35 -30.14 9.19 -5.61
CA TYR A 35 -30.58 10.09 -6.68
C TYR A 35 -32.07 9.92 -7.03
N ASP A 36 -32.77 11.05 -7.13
CA ASP A 36 -34.09 11.17 -7.73
C ASP A 36 -33.97 11.94 -9.06
N HIS A 37 -34.27 11.28 -10.18
CA HIS A 37 -34.14 11.87 -11.52
C HIS A 37 -35.34 12.76 -11.86
N THR A 38 -35.13 14.08 -12.05
CA THR A 38 -35.94 14.86 -13.01
C THR A 38 -35.10 15.93 -13.74
N PRO A 39 -35.22 16.09 -15.07
CA PRO A 39 -34.44 17.07 -15.82
C PRO A 39 -35.18 18.42 -15.91
N SER A 40 -34.51 19.51 -15.54
CA SER A 40 -34.99 20.88 -15.79
C SER A 40 -34.05 21.59 -16.76
N THR A 41 -34.59 21.88 -17.94
CA THR A 41 -33.99 22.68 -19.02
C THR A 41 -34.04 24.17 -18.70
N GLY A 42 -32.90 24.88 -18.79
CA GLY A 42 -32.89 26.35 -18.73
C GLY A 42 -31.52 26.97 -18.97
N ALA A 43 -31.26 27.38 -20.21
CA ALA A 43 -30.02 28.05 -20.64
C ALA A 43 -29.85 29.47 -20.06
N ARG A 44 -28.60 29.87 -19.74
CA ARG A 44 -28.15 31.27 -19.59
C ARG A 44 -26.72 31.47 -20.18
N PRO A 45 -26.36 32.71 -20.61
CA PRO A 45 -25.31 32.99 -21.60
C PRO A 45 -23.91 33.26 -21.01
N PRO A 46 -22.84 33.36 -21.82
CA PRO A 46 -21.45 33.30 -21.33
C PRO A 46 -20.94 34.65 -20.82
N VAL A 47 -20.13 34.62 -19.76
CA VAL A 47 -19.34 35.76 -19.27
C VAL A 47 -17.85 35.46 -19.48
N ALA A 48 -17.12 36.50 -19.84
CA ALA A 48 -15.80 36.50 -20.46
C ALA A 48 -14.63 36.09 -19.53
N THR A 49 -13.69 35.34 -20.10
CA THR A 49 -12.35 35.04 -19.58
C THR A 49 -11.38 36.20 -19.76
N PRO A 50 -10.46 36.48 -18.82
CA PRO A 50 -9.23 37.22 -19.10
C PRO A 50 -8.09 36.28 -19.54
N ALA A 51 -7.26 36.78 -20.47
CA ALA A 51 -6.14 36.10 -21.12
C ALA A 51 -4.84 36.11 -20.26
N PRO A 52 -3.85 35.23 -20.56
CA PRO A 52 -2.63 35.06 -19.77
C PRO A 52 -1.54 36.09 -20.12
N PRO A 53 -0.54 36.34 -19.24
CA PRO A 53 0.57 37.23 -19.59
C PRO A 53 1.62 36.54 -20.48
N GLU A 54 2.00 37.26 -21.53
CA GLU A 54 2.93 36.87 -22.58
C GLU A 54 4.40 36.78 -22.15
N LYS A 55 5.09 35.83 -22.80
CA LYS A 55 6.54 35.66 -22.89
C LYS A 55 7.23 36.91 -23.46
N ARG A 56 8.41 37.25 -22.92
CA ARG A 56 9.43 38.05 -23.64
C ARG A 56 10.61 37.16 -24.04
N GLN A 57 10.78 36.98 -25.35
CA GLN A 57 11.99 36.47 -26.01
C GLN A 57 12.98 37.61 -26.28
N TRP A 58 14.28 37.32 -26.17
CA TRP A 58 15.43 37.71 -27.03
C TRP A 58 16.58 36.77 -26.59
N GLY A 59 17.34 36.01 -27.37
CA GLY A 59 17.63 35.93 -28.80
C GLY A 59 19.16 35.77 -28.98
N LEU A 60 19.58 34.80 -29.81
CA LEU A 60 20.78 34.76 -30.72
C LEU A 60 21.78 33.55 -30.66
N TRP A 61 21.72 32.78 -31.77
CA TRP A 61 22.72 32.03 -32.58
C TRP A 61 23.45 30.79 -32.00
N ILE A 62 23.67 29.68 -32.73
CA ILE A 62 24.04 29.52 -34.16
C ILE A 62 23.37 28.26 -34.76
N GLY A 63 22.92 28.35 -36.02
CA GLY A 63 22.58 27.20 -36.87
C GLY A 63 23.59 27.00 -38.01
N LEU A 64 23.62 25.80 -38.57
CA LEU A 64 24.12 25.38 -39.89
C LEU A 64 23.73 23.89 -40.03
N GLY A 65 23.15 23.37 -41.11
CA GLY A 65 22.79 23.89 -42.42
C GLY A 65 22.37 22.70 -43.29
N VAL A 66 21.30 22.86 -44.06
CA VAL A 66 20.97 21.98 -45.18
C VAL A 66 21.66 22.54 -46.42
N VAL A 67 22.35 21.70 -47.19
CA VAL A 67 22.42 21.64 -48.67
C VAL A 67 23.59 20.75 -49.12
N GLY A 68 23.29 19.71 -49.90
CA GLY A 68 24.00 19.44 -51.15
C GLY A 68 24.86 18.17 -51.29
N VAL A 69 24.40 17.26 -52.17
CA VAL A 69 25.09 16.77 -53.40
C VAL A 69 25.00 15.24 -53.66
N LEU A 70 24.06 14.88 -54.56
CA LEU A 70 24.14 14.10 -55.82
C LEU A 70 24.49 12.57 -55.92
N LEU A 71 23.52 11.86 -56.53
CA LEU A 71 23.55 10.98 -57.74
C LEU A 71 24.03 9.52 -57.74
N LEU A 72 23.11 8.59 -58.06
CA LEU A 72 23.04 7.64 -59.22
C LEU A 72 22.03 6.49 -58.90
N LEU A 73 20.79 6.47 -59.41
CA LEU A 73 20.25 5.94 -60.69
C LEU A 73 20.25 4.39 -60.90
N VAL A 74 19.06 3.88 -61.29
CA VAL A 74 18.77 2.84 -62.33
C VAL A 74 18.82 1.37 -61.87
N VAL A 75 17.87 0.44 -62.13
CA VAL A 75 16.64 0.36 -62.97
C VAL A 75 15.91 -0.98 -62.73
N VAL A 76 14.56 -0.94 -62.77
CA VAL A 76 13.56 -1.87 -63.40
C VAL A 76 13.60 -3.36 -63.02
N GLY A 77 12.50 -4.02 -62.63
CA GLY A 77 11.13 -4.09 -63.16
C GLY A 77 10.78 -5.58 -63.25
N ALA A 78 9.56 -6.08 -63.37
CA ALA A 78 8.37 -5.65 -64.09
C ALA A 78 7.23 -6.62 -63.63
N SER A 79 6.00 -6.15 -63.36
CA SER A 79 4.82 -6.23 -64.27
C SER A 79 4.18 -7.63 -64.30
N LEU A 80 2.87 -7.88 -64.43
CA LEU A 80 1.62 -7.14 -64.65
C LEU A 80 0.51 -8.23 -64.59
N GLY A 81 -0.76 -7.90 -64.36
CA GLY A 81 -1.85 -8.79 -64.78
C GLY A 81 -3.21 -8.50 -64.14
N LEU A 82 -4.15 -8.01 -64.94
CA LEU A 82 -5.44 -7.41 -64.59
C LEU A 82 -6.61 -8.36 -64.96
N LEU A 83 -7.80 -8.10 -64.39
CA LEU A 83 -9.18 -8.27 -64.92
C LEU A 83 -10.01 -9.57 -64.69
N ILE A 84 -11.01 -9.44 -63.78
CA ILE A 84 -12.49 -9.59 -63.90
C ILE A 84 -13.10 -10.62 -64.88
N ALA A 85 -13.94 -11.57 -64.39
CA ALA A 85 -15.41 -11.66 -64.65
C ALA A 85 -16.06 -13.06 -64.38
N PHE A 86 -17.12 -13.03 -63.56
CA PHE A 86 -18.43 -13.74 -63.62
C PHE A 86 -18.61 -15.28 -63.47
N SER A 87 -19.52 -15.57 -62.52
CA SER A 87 -20.72 -16.44 -62.52
C SER A 87 -20.65 -17.91 -62.09
N ASP A 88 -21.40 -18.16 -61.01
CA ASP A 88 -22.40 -19.21 -60.77
C ASP A 88 -22.00 -20.67 -60.46
N ASP A 89 -22.34 -21.02 -59.22
CA ASP A 89 -23.26 -22.09 -58.80
C ASP A 89 -22.74 -23.51 -58.45
N SER A 90 -23.37 -24.01 -57.39
CA SER A 90 -23.52 -25.40 -56.89
C SER A 90 -22.37 -26.11 -56.14
N ASP A 91 -22.72 -26.47 -54.89
CA ASP A 91 -22.54 -27.77 -54.22
C ASP A 91 -21.24 -28.56 -54.43
N ASP A 92 -20.47 -28.83 -53.37
CA ASP A 92 -20.68 -30.03 -52.55
C ASP A 92 -19.60 -30.16 -51.44
N SER A 93 -19.96 -30.99 -50.47
CA SER A 93 -19.30 -31.44 -49.24
C SER A 93 -17.84 -31.94 -49.30
N ASP A 94 -17.26 -32.04 -48.09
CA ASP A 94 -16.16 -32.90 -47.65
C ASP A 94 -14.70 -32.50 -47.97
N ASN A 95 -14.05 -31.85 -47.00
CA ASN A 95 -12.93 -32.46 -46.25
C ASN A 95 -12.25 -31.42 -45.34
N ALA A 96 -12.10 -31.78 -44.06
CA ALA A 96 -11.23 -31.08 -43.13
C ALA A 96 -9.75 -31.26 -43.53
N PRO A 97 -8.92 -30.21 -43.39
CA PRO A 97 -7.49 -30.38 -43.22
C PRO A 97 -7.01 -29.86 -41.87
N THR A 98 -6.22 -30.72 -41.22
CA THR A 98 -5.27 -30.47 -40.14
C THR A 98 -4.56 -29.11 -40.19
N PRO A 99 -4.35 -28.41 -39.06
CA PRO A 99 -3.48 -27.24 -39.02
C PRO A 99 -2.00 -27.66 -39.04
N VAL A 100 -1.26 -26.99 -39.92
CA VAL A 100 0.20 -27.03 -40.03
C VAL A 100 0.82 -26.33 -38.83
N ALA A 101 1.83 -26.98 -38.25
CA ALA A 101 2.62 -26.50 -37.12
C ALA A 101 3.36 -25.19 -37.43
N VAL A 102 3.26 -24.23 -36.53
CA VAL A 102 4.15 -23.07 -36.43
C VAL A 102 5.14 -23.39 -35.31
N GLU A 103 6.43 -23.50 -35.64
CA GLU A 103 7.50 -23.71 -34.68
C GLU A 103 7.63 -22.51 -33.72
N PRO A 104 7.72 -22.71 -32.40
CA PRO A 104 8.15 -21.66 -31.49
C PRO A 104 9.67 -21.51 -31.56
N THR A 105 10.11 -20.26 -31.78
CA THR A 105 11.51 -19.83 -31.72
C THR A 105 12.14 -20.20 -30.38
N ALA A 106 13.25 -20.93 -30.44
CA ALA A 106 14.00 -21.45 -29.32
C ALA A 106 14.46 -20.35 -28.35
N ALA A 107 14.18 -20.55 -27.06
CA ALA A 107 14.87 -19.88 -25.97
C ALA A 107 16.35 -20.33 -25.95
N PRO A 108 17.31 -19.44 -25.59
CA PRO A 108 18.70 -19.84 -25.44
C PRO A 108 18.85 -20.84 -24.28
N PRO A 109 19.77 -21.81 -24.37
CA PRO A 109 19.89 -22.86 -23.37
C PRO A 109 20.36 -22.28 -22.04
N ALA A 110 19.66 -22.66 -20.97
CA ALA A 110 20.12 -22.47 -19.60
C ALA A 110 21.49 -23.15 -19.45
N THR A 111 22.54 -22.36 -19.28
CA THR A 111 23.82 -22.85 -18.79
C THR A 111 23.63 -23.20 -17.32
N THR A 112 23.33 -24.46 -17.04
CA THR A 112 23.48 -25.05 -15.71
C THR A 112 24.96 -25.19 -15.41
N GLU A 113 25.60 -24.11 -14.96
CA GLU A 113 26.77 -24.27 -14.10
C GLU A 113 26.27 -24.70 -12.72
N PRO A 114 26.83 -25.75 -12.11
CA PRO A 114 26.49 -26.09 -10.74
C PRO A 114 26.93 -24.92 -9.86
N LEU A 115 25.98 -24.32 -9.14
CA LEU A 115 26.24 -23.38 -8.06
C LEU A 115 27.23 -24.04 -7.11
N VAL A 116 28.44 -23.47 -7.03
CA VAL A 116 29.38 -23.78 -5.96
C VAL A 116 28.73 -23.26 -4.68
N PRO A 117 28.63 -24.05 -3.59
CA PRO A 117 28.07 -23.57 -2.34
C PRO A 117 28.86 -22.33 -1.90
N SER A 118 28.16 -21.20 -1.79
CA SER A 118 28.71 -19.94 -1.30
C SER A 118 29.09 -20.14 0.17
N SER A 119 30.38 -20.06 0.47
CA SER A 119 30.90 -20.12 1.83
C SER A 119 30.75 -18.76 2.51
N ALA A 120 29.55 -18.44 2.99
CA ALA A 120 29.31 -17.32 3.91
C ALA A 120 27.96 -17.48 4.64
N SER A 121 27.79 -18.60 5.35
CA SER A 121 26.86 -18.70 6.50
C SER A 121 27.71 -18.67 7.77
N PRO A 122 27.19 -18.22 8.93
CA PRO A 122 27.99 -18.07 10.14
C PRO A 122 28.66 -19.39 10.48
N VAL A 123 29.94 -19.28 10.84
CA VAL A 123 30.81 -20.39 11.24
C VAL A 123 30.05 -21.29 12.21
N VAL A 124 29.68 -22.48 11.75
CA VAL A 124 29.23 -23.59 12.61
C VAL A 124 30.32 -23.79 13.66
N GLY A 125 30.05 -23.33 14.89
CA GLY A 125 30.88 -23.57 16.06
C GLY A 125 31.08 -25.08 16.29
N PRO A 126 32.11 -25.48 17.06
CA PRO A 126 32.54 -26.87 17.13
C PRO A 126 31.41 -27.80 17.59
N ALA A 127 31.22 -28.88 16.83
CA ALA A 127 30.21 -29.92 16.95
C ALA A 127 29.96 -30.43 18.38
N TYR A 128 29.01 -29.80 19.08
CA TYR A 128 28.35 -30.31 20.28
C TYR A 128 26.82 -30.13 20.17
N GLY A 129 26.22 -30.56 19.06
CA GLY A 129 24.76 -30.58 18.86
C GLY A 129 24.27 -31.95 18.38
N ASP A 130 23.00 -32.26 18.60
CA ASP A 130 22.34 -33.43 18.01
C ASP A 130 22.54 -33.42 16.48
N PRO A 131 23.16 -34.44 15.86
CA PRO A 131 23.39 -34.46 14.42
C PRO A 131 22.11 -34.30 13.60
N GLU A 132 20.98 -34.74 14.15
CA GLU A 132 19.68 -34.58 13.51
C GLU A 132 19.18 -33.13 13.58
N THR A 133 19.35 -32.43 14.71
CA THR A 133 19.09 -30.98 14.80
C THR A 133 19.90 -30.21 13.76
N ALA A 134 21.21 -30.49 13.64
CA ALA A 134 22.05 -29.83 12.64
C ALA A 134 21.57 -30.08 11.19
N ARG A 135 21.13 -31.31 10.90
CA ARG A 135 20.57 -31.67 9.59
C ARG A 135 19.26 -30.94 9.31
N LEU A 136 18.37 -30.82 10.30
CA LEU A 136 17.09 -30.12 10.16
C LEU A 136 17.28 -28.62 9.95
N LEU A 137 18.18 -27.99 10.70
CA LEU A 137 18.53 -26.57 10.50
C LEU A 137 19.03 -26.31 9.07
N GLN A 138 19.94 -27.15 8.57
CA GLN A 138 20.43 -27.06 7.20
C GLN A 138 19.30 -27.29 6.18
N THR A 139 18.39 -28.24 6.46
CA THR A 139 17.23 -28.50 5.59
C THR A 139 16.33 -27.27 5.48
N GLY A 140 16.13 -26.54 6.58
CA GLY A 140 15.36 -25.30 6.60
C GLY A 140 15.99 -24.22 5.72
N GLU A 141 17.29 -23.97 5.89
CA GLU A 141 18.05 -22.99 5.12
C GLU A 141 18.04 -23.29 3.61
N GLU A 142 18.31 -24.55 3.23
CA GLU A 142 18.33 -24.97 1.83
C GLU A 142 16.93 -24.94 1.18
N SER A 143 15.86 -25.03 1.97
CA SER A 143 14.50 -25.01 1.45
C SER A 143 14.09 -23.64 0.94
N LEU A 144 14.54 -22.55 1.56
CA LEU A 144 14.33 -21.18 1.08
C LEU A 144 14.97 -20.91 -0.30
N GLN A 145 15.86 -21.80 -0.76
CA GLN A 145 16.47 -21.71 -2.09
C GLN A 145 15.62 -22.36 -3.20
N ARG A 146 14.44 -22.90 -2.87
CA ARG A 146 13.53 -23.56 -3.82
C ARG A 146 12.15 -22.92 -3.80
N ARG A 147 11.49 -22.92 -4.96
CA ARG A 147 10.13 -22.39 -5.14
C ARG A 147 9.16 -23.11 -4.20
N GLY A 148 8.39 -22.34 -3.43
CA GLY A 148 7.44 -22.85 -2.44
C GLY A 148 8.10 -23.51 -1.21
N GLY A 149 9.40 -23.29 -0.99
CA GLY A 149 10.15 -23.95 0.08
C GLY A 149 9.99 -23.34 1.48
N MET A 150 9.13 -22.32 1.64
CA MET A 150 8.84 -21.75 2.97
C MET A 150 8.15 -22.76 3.89
N ASP A 151 7.18 -23.54 3.38
CA ASP A 151 6.51 -24.58 4.17
C ASP A 151 7.46 -25.71 4.57
N ASP A 152 8.35 -26.12 3.64
CA ASP A 152 9.41 -27.08 3.92
C ASP A 152 10.34 -26.57 5.03
N ALA A 153 10.68 -25.27 5.00
CA ALA A 153 11.54 -24.64 5.99
C ALA A 153 10.87 -24.55 7.37
N ILE A 154 9.60 -24.12 7.42
CA ILE A 154 8.77 -24.12 8.63
C ILE A 154 8.76 -25.51 9.26
N ALA A 155 8.39 -26.54 8.49
CA ALA A 155 8.31 -27.91 8.99
C ALA A 155 9.66 -28.45 9.50
N ALA A 156 10.78 -28.01 8.93
CA ALA A 156 12.11 -28.37 9.39
C ALA A 156 12.46 -27.70 10.73
N TYR A 157 12.18 -26.41 10.87
CA TYR A 157 12.45 -25.66 12.10
C TYR A 157 11.51 -26.08 13.24
N GLU A 158 10.24 -26.37 12.98
CA GLU A 158 9.31 -26.92 13.97
C GLU A 158 9.82 -28.25 14.54
N GLN A 159 10.34 -29.14 13.70
CA GLN A 159 10.94 -30.41 14.16
C GLN A 159 12.19 -30.19 15.03
N VAL A 160 12.93 -29.09 14.81
CA VAL A 160 14.01 -28.69 15.73
C VAL A 160 13.41 -28.28 17.08
N LEU A 161 12.36 -27.46 17.09
CA LEU A 161 11.72 -26.98 18.32
C LEU A 161 11.01 -28.08 19.12
N GLU A 162 10.49 -29.12 18.46
CA GLU A 162 9.98 -30.33 19.14
C GLU A 162 11.07 -31.04 19.96
N ARG A 163 12.32 -30.98 19.51
CA ARG A 163 13.48 -31.61 20.16
C ARG A 163 14.15 -30.67 21.16
N GLU A 164 14.29 -29.41 20.77
CA GLU A 164 15.01 -28.35 21.45
C GLU A 164 14.15 -27.08 21.46
N PRO A 165 13.18 -26.96 22.38
CA PRO A 165 12.23 -25.84 22.37
C PRO A 165 12.84 -24.44 22.51
N ALA A 166 14.08 -24.35 23.02
CA ALA A 166 14.82 -23.10 23.18
C ALA A 166 15.93 -22.94 22.12
N ASN A 167 15.85 -23.65 20.99
CA ASN A 167 16.84 -23.52 19.91
C ASN A 167 16.68 -22.15 19.21
N VAL A 168 17.58 -21.23 19.55
CA VAL A 168 17.57 -19.83 19.10
C VAL A 168 17.57 -19.72 17.57
N THR A 169 18.33 -20.55 16.87
CA THR A 169 18.39 -20.51 15.40
C THR A 169 17.05 -20.88 14.79
N ALA A 170 16.44 -21.98 15.23
CA ALA A 170 15.13 -22.39 14.71
C ALA A 170 14.04 -21.37 15.05
N LEU A 171 14.00 -20.84 16.28
CA LEU A 171 13.05 -19.79 16.67
C LEU A 171 13.21 -18.53 15.79
N SER A 172 14.45 -18.06 15.59
CA SER A 172 14.69 -16.82 14.83
C SER A 172 14.39 -16.98 13.35
N GLN A 173 14.73 -18.13 12.75
CA GLN A 173 14.46 -18.41 11.34
C GLN A 173 12.97 -18.64 11.07
N LEU A 174 12.27 -19.30 12.00
CA LEU A 174 10.82 -19.46 11.91
C LEU A 174 10.13 -18.10 12.04
N ALA A 175 10.53 -17.26 13.00
CA ALA A 175 10.04 -15.90 13.15
C ALA A 175 10.22 -15.08 11.85
N PHE A 176 11.39 -15.16 11.25
CA PHE A 176 11.69 -14.49 9.99
C PHE A 176 10.80 -14.95 8.83
N ILE A 177 10.54 -16.25 8.69
CA ILE A 177 9.64 -16.77 7.64
C ILE A 177 8.20 -16.29 7.87
N HIS A 178 7.73 -16.28 9.11
CA HIS A 178 6.43 -15.71 9.45
C HIS A 178 6.36 -14.21 9.13
N SER A 179 7.44 -13.46 9.36
CA SER A 179 7.50 -12.04 8.96
C SER A 179 7.39 -11.86 7.43
N LEU A 180 8.07 -12.68 6.63
CA LEU A 180 7.93 -12.65 5.16
C LEU A 180 6.51 -13.01 4.66
N ARG A 181 5.71 -13.66 5.52
CA ARG A 181 4.29 -13.96 5.31
C ARG A 181 3.35 -12.95 5.98
N PHE A 182 3.88 -11.88 6.57
CA PHE A 182 3.15 -10.84 7.30
C PHE A 182 2.35 -11.39 8.50
N GLN A 183 2.79 -12.53 9.03
CA GLN A 183 2.21 -13.17 10.22
C GLN A 183 2.88 -12.59 11.48
N TYR A 184 2.77 -11.28 11.66
CA TYR A 184 3.58 -10.53 12.61
C TYR A 184 3.39 -10.91 14.06
N GLU A 185 2.18 -11.31 14.47
CA GLU A 185 1.93 -11.78 15.85
C GLU A 185 2.72 -13.06 16.17
N GLN A 186 2.72 -14.03 15.24
CA GLN A 186 3.47 -15.28 15.37
C GLN A 186 4.98 -15.02 15.31
N ALA A 187 5.41 -14.17 14.37
CA ALA A 187 6.80 -13.76 14.25
C ALA A 187 7.32 -13.06 15.52
N GLU A 188 6.53 -12.14 16.09
CA GLU A 188 6.86 -11.43 17.33
C GLU A 188 7.02 -12.41 18.51
N GLU A 189 6.06 -13.32 18.69
CA GLU A 189 6.11 -14.32 19.78
C GLU A 189 7.39 -15.17 19.69
N LEU A 190 7.71 -15.66 18.49
CA LEU A 190 8.91 -16.46 18.24
C LEU A 190 10.20 -15.65 18.43
N ALA A 191 10.24 -14.40 17.95
CA ALA A 191 11.40 -13.53 18.13
C ALA A 191 11.65 -13.21 19.61
N ARG A 192 10.60 -12.90 20.38
CA ARG A 192 10.70 -12.70 21.83
C ARG A 192 11.19 -13.96 22.55
N THR A 193 10.66 -15.13 22.17
CA THR A 193 11.09 -16.42 22.72
C THR A 193 12.58 -16.70 22.43
N ALA A 194 13.05 -16.36 21.23
CA ALA A 194 14.46 -16.47 20.86
C ALA A 194 15.35 -15.55 21.71
N ILE A 195 14.93 -14.30 21.93
CA ILE A 195 15.65 -13.31 22.76
C ILE A 195 15.67 -13.73 24.23
N ASP A 196 14.58 -14.30 24.75
CA ASP A 196 14.54 -14.83 26.12
C ASP A 196 15.48 -16.02 26.31
N ALA A 197 15.64 -16.86 25.28
CA ALA A 197 16.58 -17.97 25.27
C ALA A 197 18.05 -17.50 25.15
N ASP A 198 18.32 -16.50 24.30
CA ASP A 198 19.62 -15.84 24.18
C ASP A 198 19.49 -14.34 23.88
N PRO A 199 19.70 -13.46 24.89
CA PRO A 199 19.64 -12.02 24.70
C PRO A 199 20.69 -11.44 23.73
N GLN A 200 21.69 -12.24 23.33
CA GLN A 200 22.70 -11.86 22.35
C GLN A 200 22.33 -12.26 20.90
N ALA A 201 21.15 -12.84 20.67
CA ALA A 201 20.67 -13.22 19.35
C ALA A 201 20.33 -12.00 18.48
N ALA A 202 21.34 -11.40 17.83
CA ALA A 202 21.20 -10.18 17.02
C ALA A 202 20.09 -10.29 15.96
N PHE A 203 20.01 -11.43 15.26
CA PHE A 203 19.00 -11.66 14.23
C PHE A 203 17.57 -11.67 14.80
N ALA A 204 17.35 -12.25 15.99
CA ALA A 204 16.03 -12.22 16.63
C ALA A 204 15.58 -10.80 17.00
N HIS A 205 16.52 -9.94 17.43
CA HIS A 205 16.23 -8.52 17.67
C HIS A 205 15.83 -7.78 16.38
N VAL A 206 16.44 -8.10 15.23
CA VAL A 206 16.01 -7.52 13.94
C VAL A 206 14.59 -7.96 13.58
N ILE A 207 14.26 -9.25 13.72
CA ILE A 207 12.89 -9.72 13.43
C ILE A 207 11.88 -9.06 14.38
N LEU A 208 12.24 -8.92 15.66
CA LEU A 208 11.39 -8.20 16.60
C LEU A 208 11.16 -6.76 16.15
N ALA A 209 12.20 -6.05 15.69
CA ALA A 209 12.06 -4.70 15.17
C ALA A 209 11.12 -4.64 13.95
N ASP A 210 11.34 -5.53 12.98
CA ASP A 210 10.51 -5.66 11.76
C ASP A 210 9.03 -5.87 12.11
N THR A 211 8.73 -6.79 13.03
CA THR A 211 7.34 -7.07 13.45
C THR A 211 6.68 -5.95 14.27
N LEU A 212 7.49 -5.09 14.90
CA LEU A 212 7.01 -3.95 15.69
C LEU A 212 6.88 -2.67 14.86
N ASP A 213 7.63 -2.53 13.77
CA ASP A 213 7.56 -1.35 12.90
C ASP A 213 6.15 -1.19 12.28
N ASP A 214 5.51 -2.31 11.95
CA ASP A 214 4.18 -2.34 11.33
C ASP A 214 3.06 -1.78 12.25
N ARG A 215 3.34 -1.53 13.54
CA ARG A 215 2.41 -0.94 14.51
C ARG A 215 2.89 0.45 14.91
N ARG A 216 2.16 1.51 14.49
CA ARG A 216 2.52 2.94 14.70
C ARG A 216 2.94 3.31 16.14
N GLU A 217 2.43 2.63 17.15
CA GLU A 217 2.72 2.95 18.56
C GLU A 217 3.98 2.26 19.12
N THR A 218 4.64 1.41 18.34
CA THR A 218 5.82 0.67 18.78
C THR A 218 7.11 1.11 18.12
N PHE A 219 7.14 2.29 17.46
CA PHE A 219 8.36 2.84 16.86
C PHE A 219 9.54 2.86 17.85
N ASP A 220 9.35 3.33 19.08
CA ASP A 220 10.43 3.36 20.07
C ASP A 220 10.92 1.95 20.44
N LEU A 221 10.01 0.98 20.53
CA LEU A 221 10.37 -0.42 20.81
C LEU A 221 11.09 -1.08 19.61
N ALA A 222 10.62 -0.81 18.39
CA ALA A 222 11.25 -1.24 17.16
C ALA A 222 12.64 -0.63 17.01
N TRP A 223 12.77 0.66 17.31
CA TRP A 223 14.02 1.41 17.33
C TRP A 223 15.02 0.83 18.33
N ASP A 224 14.58 0.55 19.55
CA ASP A 224 15.41 -0.08 20.58
C ASP A 224 15.87 -1.48 20.14
N ALA A 225 14.98 -2.29 19.55
CA ALA A 225 15.29 -3.63 19.08
C ALA A 225 16.31 -3.61 17.92
N VAL A 226 16.11 -2.78 16.88
CA VAL A 226 17.05 -2.72 15.76
C VAL A 226 18.38 -2.09 16.17
N SER A 227 18.36 -1.10 17.07
CA SER A 227 19.59 -0.53 17.64
C SER A 227 20.37 -1.60 18.39
N ARG A 228 19.67 -2.43 19.17
CA ARG A 228 20.28 -3.54 19.90
C ARG A 228 20.88 -4.59 18.96
N ALA A 229 20.20 -4.91 17.86
CA ALA A 229 20.73 -5.82 16.85
C ALA A 229 22.05 -5.32 16.26
N ILE A 230 22.12 -4.04 15.88
CA ILE A 230 23.32 -3.41 15.30
C ILE A 230 24.47 -3.33 16.33
N GLU A 231 24.16 -3.10 17.62
CA GLU A 231 25.17 -3.15 18.68
C GLU A 231 25.78 -4.55 18.85
N LEU A 232 24.95 -5.59 18.73
CA LEU A 232 25.35 -6.99 18.87
C LEU A 232 26.14 -7.48 17.66
N ASP A 233 25.71 -7.08 16.46
CA ASP A 233 26.33 -7.43 15.19
C ASP A 233 26.31 -6.23 14.22
N PRO A 234 27.38 -5.41 14.22
CA PRO A 234 27.47 -4.23 13.36
C PRO A 234 27.54 -4.53 11.86
N ASP A 235 27.82 -5.78 11.49
CA ASP A 235 27.94 -6.24 10.10
C ASP A 235 26.63 -6.87 9.59
N LEU A 236 25.58 -6.96 10.42
CA LEU A 236 24.29 -7.55 10.06
C LEU A 236 23.52 -6.66 9.07
N SER A 237 23.62 -6.97 7.77
CA SER A 237 23.01 -6.18 6.69
C SER A 237 21.51 -5.93 6.88
N PHE A 238 20.78 -6.97 7.32
CA PHE A 238 19.33 -6.91 7.47
C PHE A 238 18.88 -5.94 8.56
N ALA A 239 19.71 -5.70 9.59
CA ALA A 239 19.40 -4.71 10.63
C ALA A 239 19.36 -3.29 10.05
N TYR A 240 20.28 -2.96 9.13
CA TYR A 240 20.27 -1.67 8.44
C TYR A 240 19.12 -1.58 7.43
N ALA A 241 18.78 -2.67 6.75
CA ALA A 241 17.63 -2.71 5.85
C ALA A 241 16.32 -2.38 6.60
N ILE A 242 16.06 -3.03 7.74
CA ILE A 242 14.88 -2.77 8.56
C ILE A 242 14.89 -1.35 9.14
N ARG A 243 16.04 -0.88 9.65
CA ARG A 243 16.13 0.50 10.14
C ARG A 243 15.87 1.52 9.04
N ALA A 244 16.32 1.26 7.81
CA ALA A 244 16.06 2.13 6.68
C ALA A 244 14.57 2.22 6.34
N GLU A 245 13.87 1.08 6.31
CA GLU A 245 12.44 1.02 6.03
C GLU A 245 11.62 1.77 7.10
N MET A 246 11.86 1.45 8.38
CA MET A 246 11.21 2.10 9.53
C MET A 246 11.42 3.62 9.53
N VAL A 247 12.65 4.07 9.31
CA VAL A 247 12.97 5.51 9.30
C VAL A 247 12.37 6.21 8.08
N ALA A 248 12.32 5.54 6.91
CA ALA A 248 11.67 6.10 5.73
C ALA A 248 10.16 6.26 5.91
N ASN A 249 9.52 5.28 6.57
CA ASN A 249 8.10 5.34 6.91
C ASN A 249 7.80 6.52 7.84
N ARG A 250 8.56 6.64 8.95
CA ARG A 250 8.46 7.79 9.84
C ARG A 250 8.71 9.13 9.14
N ALA A 251 9.71 9.18 8.26
CA ALA A 251 10.02 10.40 7.51
C ALA A 251 8.86 10.85 6.63
N TYR A 252 8.10 9.92 6.09
CA TYR A 252 6.89 10.19 5.32
C TYR A 252 5.80 10.78 6.22
N ASP A 253 5.51 10.15 7.35
CA ASP A 253 4.50 10.60 8.32
C ASP A 253 4.81 11.99 8.88
N THR A 254 6.07 12.28 9.19
CA THR A 254 6.47 13.54 9.83
C THR A 254 6.95 14.61 8.85
N ALA A 255 6.97 14.30 7.54
CA ALA A 255 7.62 15.10 6.51
C ALA A 255 9.07 15.54 6.89
N ASP A 256 9.80 14.65 7.56
CA ASP A 256 11.16 14.93 8.06
C ASP A 256 12.22 14.51 7.04
N TYR A 257 12.77 15.50 6.34
CA TYR A 257 13.83 15.30 5.35
C TYR A 257 15.14 14.78 5.95
N GLU A 258 15.43 15.01 7.23
CA GLU A 258 16.63 14.46 7.87
C GLU A 258 16.49 12.96 8.09
N ASP A 259 15.32 12.51 8.56
CA ASP A 259 15.03 11.08 8.72
C ASP A 259 15.09 10.38 7.35
N LEU A 260 14.55 10.99 6.29
CA LEU A 260 14.67 10.45 4.93
C LEU A 260 16.14 10.26 4.50
N GLN A 261 17.05 11.19 4.81
CA GLN A 261 18.47 11.03 4.50
C GLN A 261 19.15 9.93 5.31
N ARG A 262 18.72 9.73 6.57
CA ARG A 262 19.20 8.62 7.41
C ARG A 262 18.77 7.28 6.81
N ALA A 263 17.51 7.16 6.40
CA ALA A 263 17.00 5.97 5.74
C ALA A 263 17.77 5.61 4.46
N ILE A 264 18.07 6.61 3.62
CA ILE A 264 18.88 6.42 2.41
C ILE A 264 20.28 5.88 2.76
N THR A 265 20.92 6.46 3.78
CA THR A 265 22.26 6.05 4.22
C THR A 265 22.24 4.60 4.73
N ASP A 266 21.24 4.22 5.51
CA ASP A 266 21.09 2.85 6.02
C ASP A 266 20.82 1.85 4.90
N ALA A 267 19.99 2.19 3.91
CA ALA A 267 19.75 1.33 2.75
C ALA A 267 21.02 1.11 1.90
N GLU A 268 21.87 2.13 1.76
CA GLU A 268 23.18 1.99 1.10
C GLU A 268 24.12 1.08 1.91
N GLN A 269 24.17 1.27 3.23
CA GLN A 269 24.97 0.44 4.14
C GLN A 269 24.53 -1.03 4.10
N ALA A 270 23.22 -1.29 4.10
CA ALA A 270 22.66 -2.64 4.00
C ALA A 270 23.16 -3.36 2.74
N ILE A 271 23.21 -2.68 1.60
CA ILE A 271 23.68 -3.25 0.34
C ILE A 271 25.20 -3.50 0.36
N GLU A 272 25.98 -2.61 0.96
CA GLU A 272 27.42 -2.81 1.09
C GLU A 272 27.74 -4.04 1.95
N LEU A 273 27.07 -4.19 3.09
CA LEU A 273 27.25 -5.35 3.99
C LEU A 273 26.77 -6.64 3.33
N ALA A 274 25.60 -6.62 2.69
CA ALA A 274 25.03 -7.80 2.03
C ALA A 274 25.85 -8.30 0.82
N ALA A 275 26.82 -7.52 0.32
CA ALA A 275 27.60 -7.87 -0.87
C ALA A 275 28.27 -9.26 -0.79
N ASN A 276 28.65 -9.69 0.42
CA ASN A 276 29.31 -10.98 0.67
C ASN A 276 28.38 -12.04 1.29
N GLU A 277 27.11 -11.72 1.51
CA GLU A 277 26.13 -12.64 2.07
C GLU A 277 25.46 -13.48 0.97
N ASP A 278 24.53 -14.34 1.35
CA ASP A 278 23.75 -15.13 0.40
C ASP A 278 22.75 -14.25 -0.39
N ASN A 279 22.10 -14.85 -1.39
CA ASN A 279 21.21 -14.11 -2.28
C ASN A 279 19.93 -13.59 -1.59
N LEU A 280 19.47 -14.23 -0.51
CA LEU A 280 18.32 -13.76 0.25
C LEU A 280 18.61 -12.42 0.91
N MET A 281 19.75 -12.30 1.61
CA MET A 281 20.10 -11.05 2.27
C MET A 281 20.37 -9.92 1.27
N LYS A 282 21.03 -10.23 0.14
CA LYS A 282 21.16 -9.27 -0.97
C LYS A 282 19.81 -8.81 -1.50
N ALA A 283 18.86 -9.74 -1.66
CA ALA A 283 17.53 -9.41 -2.16
C ALA A 283 16.77 -8.53 -1.16
N LEU A 284 16.86 -8.80 0.15
CA LEU A 284 16.26 -7.95 1.19
C LEU A 284 16.85 -6.54 1.18
N ALA A 285 18.18 -6.40 1.11
CA ALA A 285 18.83 -5.09 1.05
C ALA A 285 18.40 -4.27 -0.20
N HIS A 286 18.26 -4.94 -1.35
CA HIS A 286 17.71 -4.30 -2.56
C HIS A 286 16.22 -3.95 -2.42
N SER A 287 15.42 -4.85 -1.84
CA SER A 287 13.99 -4.59 -1.58
C SER A 287 13.80 -3.36 -0.68
N SER A 288 14.57 -3.30 0.41
CA SER A 288 14.60 -2.17 1.35
C SER A 288 14.94 -0.86 0.65
N ARG A 289 16.00 -0.83 -0.18
CA ARG A 289 16.32 0.38 -0.95
C ARG A 289 15.21 0.77 -1.93
N GLY A 290 14.52 -0.21 -2.51
CA GLY A 290 13.32 0.03 -3.32
C GLY A 290 12.21 0.71 -2.53
N ILE A 291 11.95 0.27 -1.31
CA ILE A 291 10.99 0.86 -0.37
C ILE A 291 11.41 2.28 0.04
N VAL A 292 12.68 2.52 0.32
CA VAL A 292 13.18 3.87 0.63
C VAL A 292 13.01 4.82 -0.55
N TYR A 293 13.32 4.39 -1.78
CA TYR A 293 13.06 5.21 -2.97
C TYR A 293 11.58 5.46 -3.22
N ARG A 294 10.70 4.51 -2.86
CA ARG A 294 9.25 4.72 -2.86
C ARG A 294 8.86 5.85 -1.90
N TYR A 295 9.31 5.82 -0.64
CA TYR A 295 9.02 6.91 0.30
C TYR A 295 9.64 8.25 -0.13
N GLU A 296 10.86 8.22 -0.65
CA GLU A 296 11.51 9.41 -1.21
C GLU A 296 10.66 10.02 -2.34
N TYR A 297 10.10 9.19 -3.23
CA TYR A 297 9.16 9.65 -4.25
C TYR A 297 7.95 10.34 -3.62
N TRP A 298 7.30 9.73 -2.63
CA TRP A 298 6.10 10.30 -2.01
C TRP A 298 6.34 11.62 -1.28
N ILE A 299 7.54 11.80 -0.71
CA ILE A 299 7.93 13.03 0.00
C ILE A 299 8.35 14.14 -0.97
N THR A 300 8.98 13.78 -2.10
CA THR A 300 9.65 14.76 -2.99
C THR A 300 8.96 14.97 -4.33
N ASP A 301 8.04 14.08 -4.71
CA ASP A 301 7.46 13.95 -6.07
C ASP A 301 8.51 13.78 -7.18
N ASP A 302 9.72 13.28 -6.84
CA ASP A 302 10.75 12.99 -7.84
C ASP A 302 10.49 11.65 -8.54
N GLN A 303 9.92 11.75 -9.75
CA GLN A 303 9.63 10.62 -10.64
C GLN A 303 10.85 9.73 -10.96
N THR A 304 12.07 10.24 -10.82
CA THR A 304 13.29 9.44 -10.96
C THR A 304 13.34 8.35 -9.89
N LYS A 305 12.89 8.65 -8.68
CA LYS A 305 12.87 7.71 -7.54
C LYS A 305 11.90 6.57 -7.76
N LEU A 306 10.76 6.83 -8.41
CA LEU A 306 9.84 5.79 -8.84
C LEU A 306 10.53 4.76 -9.75
N THR A 307 11.33 5.24 -10.71
CA THR A 307 12.08 4.36 -11.64
C THR A 307 13.13 3.55 -10.89
N LEU A 308 13.89 4.20 -10.00
CA LEU A 308 14.90 3.53 -9.17
C LEU A 308 14.28 2.49 -8.24
N ALA A 309 13.12 2.77 -7.63
CA ALA A 309 12.40 1.81 -6.80
C ALA A 309 12.07 0.53 -7.59
N VAL A 310 11.51 0.67 -8.80
CA VAL A 310 11.23 -0.48 -9.68
C VAL A 310 12.52 -1.25 -10.05
N GLU A 311 13.62 -0.56 -10.32
CA GLU A 311 14.91 -1.21 -10.61
C GLU A 311 15.41 -2.04 -9.43
N GLU A 312 15.31 -1.50 -8.21
CA GLU A 312 15.73 -2.18 -6.98
C GLU A 312 14.86 -3.41 -6.66
N PHE A 313 13.53 -3.30 -6.79
CA PHE A 313 12.66 -4.47 -6.67
C PHE A 313 12.97 -5.56 -7.70
N ASN A 314 13.25 -5.18 -8.95
CA ASN A 314 13.65 -6.15 -9.97
C ASN A 314 15.01 -6.81 -9.67
N LYS A 315 15.96 -6.09 -9.07
CA LYS A 315 17.23 -6.68 -8.59
C LYS A 315 16.96 -7.71 -7.49
N ALA A 316 16.10 -7.38 -6.52
CA ALA A 316 15.71 -8.30 -5.45
C ALA A 316 15.07 -9.57 -6.00
N ILE A 317 14.09 -9.44 -6.92
CA ILE A 317 13.46 -10.58 -7.61
C ILE A 317 14.53 -11.38 -8.38
N GLY A 318 15.44 -10.73 -9.09
CA GLY A 318 16.48 -11.41 -9.87
C GLY A 318 17.46 -12.23 -9.02
N LEU A 319 17.72 -11.79 -7.78
CA LEU A 319 18.56 -12.50 -6.81
C LEU A 319 17.82 -13.68 -6.16
N GLN A 320 16.52 -13.53 -5.93
CA GLN A 320 15.74 -14.40 -5.06
C GLN A 320 14.30 -14.57 -5.60
N ASN A 321 14.16 -15.23 -6.75
CA ASN A 321 12.88 -15.36 -7.47
C ASN A 321 12.00 -16.52 -6.97
N GLN A 322 12.47 -17.29 -5.99
CA GLN A 322 11.74 -18.42 -5.40
C GLN A 322 10.92 -18.05 -4.16
N ILE A 323 10.99 -16.79 -3.73
CA ILE A 323 10.25 -16.25 -2.58
C ILE A 323 9.20 -15.26 -3.09
N ALA A 324 7.93 -15.52 -2.78
CA ALA A 324 6.80 -14.74 -3.27
C ALA A 324 6.86 -13.27 -2.84
N TYR A 325 7.36 -13.01 -1.62
CA TYR A 325 7.53 -11.68 -1.01
C TYR A 325 8.09 -10.63 -1.99
N PHE A 326 9.23 -10.90 -2.63
CA PHE A 326 9.87 -9.89 -3.50
C PHE A 326 9.01 -9.54 -4.73
N THR A 327 8.29 -10.53 -5.26
CA THR A 327 7.44 -10.30 -6.43
C THR A 327 6.16 -9.58 -6.03
N SER A 328 5.53 -9.96 -4.91
CA SER A 328 4.35 -9.27 -4.39
C SER A 328 4.65 -7.85 -3.93
N SER A 329 5.83 -7.56 -3.38
CA SER A 329 6.20 -6.19 -2.98
C SER A 329 6.22 -5.24 -4.19
N LEU A 330 6.72 -5.70 -5.34
CA LEU A 330 6.61 -4.93 -6.59
C LEU A 330 5.16 -4.81 -7.07
N GLY A 331 4.34 -5.85 -6.88
CA GLY A 331 2.91 -5.80 -7.17
C GLY A 331 2.19 -4.74 -6.33
N ASN A 332 2.44 -4.73 -5.02
CA ASN A 332 1.91 -3.73 -4.08
C ASN A 332 2.32 -2.32 -4.49
N PHE A 333 3.60 -2.13 -4.84
CA PHE A 333 4.07 -0.84 -5.30
C PHE A 333 3.39 -0.37 -6.59
N TYR A 334 3.05 -1.28 -7.51
CA TYR A 334 2.25 -0.94 -8.69
C TYR A 334 0.78 -0.65 -8.37
N ASN A 335 0.19 -1.36 -7.41
CA ASN A 335 -1.16 -1.05 -6.91
C ASN A 335 -1.22 0.37 -6.34
N GLU A 336 -0.27 0.74 -5.50
CA GLU A 336 -0.19 2.08 -4.90
C GLU A 336 -0.08 3.17 -5.98
N GLN A 337 0.78 2.96 -6.98
CA GLN A 337 0.91 3.87 -8.13
C GLN A 337 -0.40 3.97 -8.91
N GLY A 338 -1.05 2.83 -9.15
CA GLY A 338 -2.34 2.79 -9.84
C GLY A 338 -3.42 3.56 -9.10
N SER A 339 -3.58 3.33 -7.80
CA SER A 339 -4.53 4.08 -6.96
C SER A 339 -4.24 5.57 -7.00
N HIS A 340 -2.97 5.95 -6.81
CA HIS A 340 -2.57 7.35 -6.84
C HIS A 340 -2.85 8.05 -8.18
N ASP A 341 -2.61 7.36 -9.30
CA ASP A 341 -2.95 7.87 -10.62
C ASP A 341 -4.47 8.05 -10.78
N LEU A 342 -5.30 7.15 -10.23
CA LEU A 342 -6.76 7.31 -10.25
C LEU A 342 -7.20 8.55 -9.47
N ASP A 343 -6.62 8.81 -8.29
CA ASP A 343 -6.96 9.99 -7.47
C ASP A 343 -6.69 11.30 -8.21
N GLN A 344 -5.66 11.29 -9.06
CA GLN A 344 -5.27 12.43 -9.88
C GLN A 344 -5.99 12.46 -11.24
N GLY A 345 -7.00 11.61 -11.44
CA GLY A 345 -7.81 11.53 -12.66
C GLY A 345 -7.07 10.97 -13.87
N ARG A 346 -5.92 10.29 -13.67
CA ARG A 346 -5.11 9.66 -14.72
C ARG A 346 -5.48 8.19 -14.90
N GLU A 347 -6.72 7.95 -15.33
CA GLU A 347 -7.29 6.60 -15.40
C GLU A 347 -6.51 5.64 -16.31
N ALA A 348 -5.99 6.12 -17.45
CA ALA A 348 -5.26 5.27 -18.40
C ALA A 348 -3.90 4.81 -17.83
N GLU A 349 -3.16 5.72 -17.21
CA GLU A 349 -1.90 5.42 -16.53
C GLU A 349 -2.13 4.49 -15.34
N ALA A 350 -3.18 4.75 -14.56
CA ALA A 350 -3.58 3.93 -13.44
C ALA A 350 -3.81 2.48 -13.84
N TYR A 351 -4.66 2.23 -14.85
CA TYR A 351 -4.96 0.86 -15.26
C TYR A 351 -3.75 0.13 -15.84
N GLN A 352 -2.81 0.84 -16.48
CA GLN A 352 -1.54 0.23 -16.87
C GLN A 352 -0.74 -0.25 -15.65
N LYS A 353 -0.67 0.53 -14.58
CA LYS A 353 0.01 0.14 -13.33
C LYS A 353 -0.73 -0.99 -12.63
N LEU A 354 -2.06 -0.91 -12.54
CA LEU A 354 -2.87 -1.98 -11.97
C LEU A 354 -2.73 -3.28 -12.75
N ASP A 355 -2.58 -3.26 -14.08
CA ASP A 355 -2.36 -4.48 -14.89
C ASP A 355 -0.99 -5.11 -14.55
N LEU A 356 0.04 -4.28 -14.39
CA LEU A 356 1.37 -4.75 -13.93
C LEU A 356 1.31 -5.35 -12.52
N ALA A 357 0.52 -4.76 -11.62
CA ALA A 357 0.33 -5.29 -10.28
C ALA A 357 -0.30 -6.70 -10.31
N VAL A 358 -1.38 -6.89 -11.07
CA VAL A 358 -2.01 -8.21 -11.26
C VAL A 358 -1.01 -9.24 -11.78
N GLN A 359 -0.19 -8.87 -12.78
CA GLN A 359 0.85 -9.77 -13.28
C GLN A 359 1.81 -10.20 -12.16
N LYS A 360 2.23 -9.27 -11.30
CA LYS A 360 3.16 -9.57 -10.21
C LYS A 360 2.54 -10.44 -9.13
N PHE A 361 1.28 -10.21 -8.75
CA PHE A 361 0.60 -11.10 -7.81
C PHE A 361 0.38 -12.49 -8.39
N GLN A 362 0.07 -12.63 -9.68
CA GLN A 362 -0.02 -13.94 -10.32
C GLN A 362 1.33 -14.66 -10.39
N GLU A 363 2.43 -13.94 -10.65
CA GLU A 363 3.79 -14.47 -10.57
C GLU A 363 4.12 -14.94 -9.13
N ALA A 364 3.75 -14.16 -8.11
CA ALA A 364 3.91 -14.52 -6.71
C ALA A 364 3.10 -15.77 -6.33
N LEU A 365 1.83 -15.88 -6.74
CA LEU A 365 1.00 -17.06 -6.53
C LEU A 365 1.47 -18.29 -7.29
N ALA A 366 2.17 -18.08 -8.42
CA ALA A 366 2.83 -19.17 -9.10
C ALA A 366 3.97 -19.71 -8.21
N ILE A 367 4.69 -18.84 -7.49
CA ILE A 367 5.78 -19.22 -6.58
C ILE A 367 5.25 -19.95 -5.34
N ASP A 368 4.26 -19.37 -4.69
CA ASP A 368 3.60 -19.90 -3.49
C ASP A 368 2.08 -19.66 -3.59
N GLN A 369 1.32 -20.74 -3.79
CA GLN A 369 -0.14 -20.70 -3.94
C GLN A 369 -0.86 -20.39 -2.62
N SER A 370 -0.17 -20.51 -1.49
CA SER A 370 -0.71 -20.19 -0.16
C SER A 370 -0.37 -18.77 0.30
N TYR A 371 0.23 -17.96 -0.57
CA TYR A 371 0.70 -16.63 -0.20
C TYR A 371 -0.45 -15.61 -0.14
N ALA A 372 -1.07 -15.50 1.04
CA ALA A 372 -2.25 -14.66 1.30
C ALA A 372 -2.09 -13.21 0.82
N ILE A 373 -0.90 -12.64 0.94
CA ILE A 373 -0.61 -11.24 0.56
C ILE A 373 -0.79 -10.98 -0.93
N ALA A 374 -0.52 -11.98 -1.79
CA ALA A 374 -0.78 -11.81 -3.22
C ALA A 374 -2.29 -11.81 -3.53
N TYR A 375 -3.10 -12.56 -2.77
CA TYR A 375 -4.55 -12.50 -2.87
C TYR A 375 -5.10 -11.15 -2.35
N ASN A 376 -4.59 -10.62 -1.25
CA ASN A 376 -4.90 -9.26 -0.79
C ASN A 376 -4.61 -8.23 -1.88
N GLY A 377 -3.42 -8.31 -2.47
CA GLY A 377 -3.00 -7.42 -3.55
C GLY A 377 -3.96 -7.47 -4.75
N LEU A 378 -4.45 -8.66 -5.13
CA LEU A 378 -5.48 -8.81 -6.16
C LEU A 378 -6.84 -8.23 -5.72
N GLY A 379 -7.22 -8.40 -4.45
CA GLY A 379 -8.44 -7.83 -3.88
C GLY A 379 -8.45 -6.31 -3.92
N TRP A 380 -7.37 -5.67 -3.48
CA TRP A 380 -7.19 -4.23 -3.58
C TRP A 380 -7.17 -3.74 -5.02
N ASN A 381 -6.48 -4.46 -5.91
CA ASN A 381 -6.46 -4.12 -7.33
C ASN A 381 -7.87 -4.11 -7.94
N ALA A 382 -8.67 -5.14 -7.65
CA ALA A 382 -10.04 -5.24 -8.10
C ALA A 382 -10.92 -4.15 -7.48
N PHE A 383 -10.72 -3.84 -6.18
CA PHE A 383 -11.41 -2.75 -5.50
C PHE A 383 -11.15 -1.39 -6.18
N TYR A 384 -9.90 -1.06 -6.52
CA TYR A 384 -9.55 0.18 -7.23
C TYR A 384 -10.17 0.27 -8.63
N ARG A 385 -10.50 -0.87 -9.25
CA ARG A 385 -11.20 -0.96 -10.53
C ARG A 385 -12.73 -1.00 -10.39
N GLU A 386 -13.24 -0.86 -9.17
CA GLU A 386 -14.66 -1.04 -8.83
C GLU A 386 -15.21 -2.44 -9.19
N ASP A 387 -14.35 -3.44 -9.39
CA ASP A 387 -14.73 -4.84 -9.51
C ASP A 387 -14.93 -5.45 -8.12
N TYR A 388 -16.02 -5.04 -7.47
CA TYR A 388 -16.34 -5.45 -6.11
C TYR A 388 -16.58 -6.96 -5.97
N ALA A 389 -17.06 -7.63 -7.01
CA ALA A 389 -17.23 -9.08 -7.00
C ALA A 389 -15.85 -9.78 -6.99
N GLY A 390 -14.95 -9.38 -7.89
CA GLY A 390 -13.58 -9.90 -7.92
C GLY A 390 -12.79 -9.56 -6.65
N ALA A 391 -13.01 -8.37 -6.09
CA ALA A 391 -12.39 -7.96 -4.83
C ALA A 391 -12.79 -8.88 -3.67
N LEU A 392 -14.10 -9.15 -3.50
CA LEU A 392 -14.58 -10.06 -2.46
C LEU A 392 -14.04 -11.49 -2.64
N GLU A 393 -13.98 -11.99 -3.87
CA GLU A 393 -13.41 -13.32 -4.16
C GLU A 393 -11.94 -13.38 -3.75
N ALA A 394 -11.13 -12.40 -4.14
CA ALA A 394 -9.71 -12.37 -3.82
C ALA A 394 -9.45 -12.18 -2.31
N PHE A 395 -10.20 -11.33 -1.62
CA PHE A 395 -10.07 -11.19 -0.17
C PHE A 395 -10.55 -12.46 0.57
N GLU A 396 -11.56 -13.17 0.07
CA GLU A 396 -11.99 -14.45 0.66
C GLU A 396 -10.89 -15.53 0.53
N GLU A 397 -10.22 -15.59 -0.62
CA GLU A 397 -9.05 -16.46 -0.81
C GLU A 397 -7.92 -16.07 0.14
N ALA A 398 -7.67 -14.78 0.34
CA ALA A 398 -6.66 -14.33 1.30
C ALA A 398 -6.98 -14.76 2.73
N VAL A 399 -8.23 -14.61 3.19
CA VAL A 399 -8.70 -15.11 4.51
C VAL A 399 -8.62 -16.63 4.59
N THR A 400 -8.84 -17.34 3.48
CA THR A 400 -8.71 -18.81 3.43
C THR A 400 -7.26 -19.25 3.66
N MET A 401 -6.30 -18.53 3.08
CA MET A 401 -4.86 -18.82 3.25
C MET A 401 -4.35 -18.36 4.61
N ASP A 402 -4.82 -17.21 5.09
CA ASP A 402 -4.51 -16.66 6.42
C ASP A 402 -5.78 -16.15 7.11
N PRO A 403 -6.38 -16.95 8.00
CA PRO A 403 -7.58 -16.56 8.75
C PRO A 403 -7.40 -15.37 9.70
N SER A 404 -6.16 -14.97 9.98
CA SER A 404 -5.84 -13.78 10.80
C SER A 404 -5.57 -12.52 9.96
N ASN A 405 -5.73 -12.59 8.64
CA ASN A 405 -5.43 -11.47 7.74
C ASN A 405 -6.43 -10.31 7.90
N ILE A 406 -6.07 -9.34 8.75
CA ILE A 406 -6.90 -8.17 9.04
C ILE A 406 -7.14 -7.32 7.80
N ASP A 407 -6.11 -7.12 6.97
CA ASP A 407 -6.21 -6.33 5.74
C ASP A 407 -7.29 -6.87 4.79
N ALA A 408 -7.40 -8.20 4.65
CA ALA A 408 -8.46 -8.82 3.86
C ALA A 408 -9.86 -8.54 4.40
N PHE A 409 -10.06 -8.60 5.73
CA PHE A 409 -11.33 -8.23 6.34
C PHE A 409 -11.65 -6.75 6.14
N LEU A 410 -10.66 -5.87 6.27
CA LEU A 410 -10.84 -4.44 6.04
C LEU A 410 -11.19 -4.16 4.57
N GLY A 411 -10.52 -4.82 3.62
CA GLY A 411 -10.86 -4.78 2.20
C GLY A 411 -12.30 -5.21 1.92
N LYS A 412 -12.75 -6.33 2.50
CA LYS A 412 -14.15 -6.78 2.41
C LYS A 412 -15.12 -5.77 3.02
N ASN A 413 -14.80 -5.16 4.16
CA ASN A 413 -15.61 -4.09 4.75
C ASN A 413 -15.80 -2.95 3.75
N LEU A 414 -14.71 -2.46 3.15
CA LEU A 414 -14.77 -1.35 2.20
C LEU A 414 -15.61 -1.71 0.96
N VAL A 415 -15.46 -2.92 0.43
CA VAL A 415 -16.32 -3.38 -0.67
C VAL A 415 -17.79 -3.26 -0.28
N TYR A 416 -18.21 -3.83 0.85
CA TYR A 416 -19.60 -3.75 1.29
C TYR A 416 -20.06 -2.31 1.57
N ARG A 417 -19.16 -1.44 2.03
CA ARG A 417 -19.46 -0.04 2.36
C ARG A 417 -19.61 0.85 1.12
N PHE A 418 -18.88 0.56 0.04
CA PHE A 418 -18.83 1.40 -1.17
C PHE A 418 -19.55 0.83 -2.39
N GLN A 419 -19.85 -0.47 -2.41
CA GLN A 419 -20.70 -1.04 -3.46
C GLN A 419 -22.07 -0.37 -3.52
N SER A 420 -22.77 -0.50 -4.65
CA SER A 420 -24.07 0.12 -4.87
C SER A 420 -25.18 -0.93 -5.04
N PRO A 421 -26.17 -0.98 -4.13
CA PRO A 421 -26.30 -0.19 -2.89
C PRO A 421 -25.33 -0.68 -1.78
N PRO A 422 -24.95 0.19 -0.82
CA PRO A 422 -24.13 -0.23 0.32
C PRO A 422 -24.82 -1.30 1.17
N ASP A 423 -24.03 -2.24 1.68
CA ASP A 423 -24.47 -3.29 2.61
C ASP A 423 -23.74 -3.13 3.95
N TYR A 424 -24.17 -2.16 4.76
CA TYR A 424 -23.55 -1.87 6.05
C TYR A 424 -23.65 -3.05 7.03
N ASP A 425 -24.69 -3.88 6.94
CA ASP A 425 -24.86 -5.03 7.81
C ASP A 425 -23.78 -6.10 7.54
N GLN A 426 -23.50 -6.40 6.26
CA GLN A 426 -22.37 -7.27 5.90
C GLN A 426 -21.01 -6.64 6.24
N ALA A 427 -20.87 -5.33 6.03
CA ALA A 427 -19.65 -4.60 6.39
C ALA A 427 -19.33 -4.70 7.89
N ILE A 428 -20.36 -4.64 8.76
CA ILE A 428 -20.23 -4.82 10.21
C ILE A 428 -19.95 -6.28 10.57
N GLU A 429 -20.60 -7.25 9.92
CA GLU A 429 -20.36 -8.68 10.18
C GLU A 429 -18.92 -9.07 9.87
N VAL A 430 -18.36 -8.59 8.76
CA VAL A 430 -16.94 -8.80 8.41
C VAL A 430 -16.01 -8.18 9.46
N LEU A 431 -16.33 -6.98 9.96
CA LEU A 431 -15.54 -6.37 11.02
C LEU A 431 -15.66 -7.13 12.35
N ASN A 432 -16.82 -7.71 12.66
CA ASN A 432 -16.96 -8.58 13.84
C ASN A 432 -16.07 -9.81 13.73
N GLN A 433 -15.89 -10.36 12.52
CA GLN A 433 -14.93 -11.44 12.26
C GLN A 433 -13.49 -10.96 12.49
N ALA A 434 -13.13 -9.78 11.98
CA ALA A 434 -11.82 -9.16 12.24
C ALA A 434 -11.57 -8.94 13.74
N ALA A 435 -12.56 -8.44 14.48
CA ALA A 435 -12.46 -8.19 15.92
C ALA A 435 -12.32 -9.51 16.72
N ALA A 436 -12.85 -10.61 16.21
CA ALA A 436 -12.69 -11.93 16.85
C ALA A 436 -11.27 -12.47 16.74
N VAL A 437 -10.54 -12.15 15.67
CA VAL A 437 -9.15 -12.59 15.45
C VAL A 437 -8.13 -11.58 15.99
N ALA A 438 -8.42 -10.27 15.93
CA ALA A 438 -7.56 -9.22 16.48
C ALA A 438 -8.33 -8.29 17.44
N PRO A 439 -8.69 -8.79 18.65
CA PRO A 439 -9.51 -8.04 19.61
C PRO A 439 -8.79 -6.83 20.25
N GLN A 440 -7.51 -6.63 19.95
CA GLN A 440 -6.71 -5.50 20.46
C GLN A 440 -6.30 -4.52 19.37
N ASN A 441 -6.75 -4.73 18.12
CA ASN A 441 -6.45 -3.82 17.01
C ASN A 441 -7.47 -2.68 17.01
N ASP A 442 -7.04 -1.46 17.34
CA ASP A 442 -7.90 -0.28 17.41
C ASP A 442 -8.51 0.09 16.05
N GLN A 443 -7.80 -0.18 14.95
CA GLN A 443 -8.27 0.13 13.60
C GLN A 443 -9.54 -0.64 13.25
N VAL A 444 -9.66 -1.91 13.67
CA VAL A 444 -10.87 -2.70 13.43
C VAL A 444 -12.10 -1.98 14.00
N PHE A 445 -11.99 -1.43 15.22
CA PHE A 445 -13.07 -0.70 15.87
C PHE A 445 -13.28 0.71 15.29
N SER A 446 -12.22 1.38 14.84
CA SER A 446 -12.35 2.62 14.07
C SER A 446 -13.13 2.39 12.76
N TRP A 447 -12.81 1.33 12.02
CA TRP A 447 -13.54 0.94 10.80
C TRP A 447 -14.99 0.57 11.09
N MET A 448 -15.29 -0.05 12.24
CA MET A 448 -16.67 -0.27 12.68
C MET A 448 -17.37 1.07 12.95
N GLY A 449 -16.70 1.99 13.63
CA GLY A 449 -17.20 3.34 13.88
C GLY A 449 -17.57 4.08 12.60
N TRP A 450 -16.68 4.07 11.61
CA TRP A 450 -16.94 4.67 10.29
C TRP A 450 -18.10 3.98 9.58
N THR A 451 -18.19 2.65 9.66
CA THR A 451 -19.31 1.91 9.07
C THR A 451 -20.65 2.28 9.68
N TYR A 452 -20.73 2.39 11.01
CA TYR A 452 -21.92 2.87 11.70
C TYR A 452 -22.24 4.35 11.39
N LEU A 453 -21.23 5.22 11.19
CA LEU A 453 -21.47 6.60 10.75
C LEU A 453 -22.09 6.64 9.35
N ASN A 454 -21.60 5.82 8.41
CA ASN A 454 -22.18 5.72 7.07
C ASN A 454 -23.60 5.14 7.10
N GLN A 455 -23.91 4.26 8.06
CA GLN A 455 -25.26 3.73 8.31
C GLN A 455 -26.18 4.74 9.03
N GLU A 456 -25.69 5.94 9.40
CA GLU A 456 -26.41 6.95 10.17
C GLU A 456 -26.80 6.54 11.61
N THR A 457 -26.05 5.62 12.21
CA THR A 457 -26.24 5.18 13.62
C THR A 457 -25.15 5.76 14.51
N MET A 458 -25.30 7.03 14.88
CA MET A 458 -24.25 7.86 15.49
C MET A 458 -23.81 7.38 16.87
N GLU A 459 -24.74 6.93 17.73
CA GLU A 459 -24.40 6.40 19.06
C GLU A 459 -23.55 5.12 18.97
N ALA A 460 -23.90 4.20 18.05
CA ALA A 460 -23.14 2.99 17.82
C ALA A 460 -21.73 3.32 17.30
N ALA A 461 -21.63 4.28 16.37
CA ALA A 461 -20.33 4.76 15.91
C ALA A 461 -19.47 5.33 17.03
N ALA A 462 -20.05 6.21 17.86
CA ALA A 462 -19.36 6.81 18.98
C ALA A 462 -18.88 5.76 20.01
N GLU A 463 -19.65 4.68 20.23
CA GLU A 463 -19.22 3.56 21.07
C GLU A 463 -17.97 2.87 20.51
N GLN A 464 -17.95 2.56 19.21
CA GLN A 464 -16.80 1.89 18.60
C GLN A 464 -15.55 2.78 18.57
N PHE A 465 -15.68 4.07 18.27
CA PHE A 465 -14.54 4.99 18.34
C PHE A 465 -14.02 5.18 19.76
N ARG A 466 -14.89 5.23 20.78
CA ARG A 466 -14.43 5.24 22.18
C ARG A 466 -13.66 3.97 22.52
N HIS A 467 -14.12 2.82 22.05
CA HIS A 467 -13.41 1.57 22.27
C HIS A 467 -12.04 1.54 21.56
N ALA A 468 -11.96 2.04 20.32
CA ALA A 468 -10.68 2.22 19.63
C ALA A 468 -9.72 3.14 20.42
N ILE A 469 -10.21 4.24 21.00
CA ILE A 469 -9.42 5.14 21.86
C ILE A 469 -9.00 4.48 23.17
N GLU A 470 -9.82 3.59 23.74
CA GLU A 470 -9.44 2.82 24.93
C GLU A 470 -8.27 1.86 24.66
N LEU A 471 -8.25 1.25 23.47
CA LEU A 471 -7.17 0.38 23.01
C LEU A 471 -5.92 1.20 22.64
N ASN A 472 -6.12 2.32 21.93
CA ASN A 472 -5.08 3.21 21.46
C ASN A 472 -5.47 4.68 21.70
N PRO A 473 -5.00 5.30 22.81
CA PRO A 473 -5.28 6.70 23.13
C PRO A 473 -4.67 7.73 22.16
N ASN A 474 -3.81 7.31 21.23
CA ASN A 474 -3.19 8.17 20.23
C ASN A 474 -3.71 7.90 18.81
N SER A 475 -4.82 7.16 18.69
CA SER A 475 -5.47 6.93 17.39
C SER A 475 -6.12 8.23 16.90
N ALA A 476 -5.40 8.96 16.03
CA ALA A 476 -5.89 10.21 15.43
C ALA A 476 -7.20 10.00 14.67
N ASP A 477 -7.31 8.86 13.96
CA ASP A 477 -8.50 8.45 13.22
C ASP A 477 -9.71 8.22 14.14
N ALA A 478 -9.52 7.51 15.27
CA ALA A 478 -10.60 7.29 16.22
C ALA A 478 -11.08 8.58 16.90
N HIS A 479 -10.14 9.48 17.24
CA HIS A 479 -10.48 10.81 17.73
C HIS A 479 -11.25 11.64 16.71
N ARG A 480 -10.83 11.61 15.43
CA ARG A 480 -11.54 12.28 14.33
C ARG A 480 -12.95 11.72 14.16
N GLY A 481 -13.09 10.40 14.14
CA GLY A 481 -14.37 9.71 14.02
C GLY A 481 -15.32 10.02 15.17
N LEU A 482 -14.82 10.00 16.42
CA LEU A 482 -15.62 10.37 17.59
C LEU A 482 -16.05 11.84 17.56
N GLY A 483 -15.17 12.74 17.12
CA GLY A 483 -15.49 14.16 16.89
C GLY A 483 -16.67 14.32 15.92
N TRP A 484 -16.63 13.61 14.79
CA TRP A 484 -17.73 13.63 13.81
C TRP A 484 -19.02 12.99 14.34
N ALA A 485 -18.92 11.87 15.05
CA ALA A 485 -20.08 11.21 15.65
C ALA A 485 -20.78 12.12 16.67
N ALA A 486 -20.01 12.81 17.51
CA ALA A 486 -20.52 13.77 18.48
C ALA A 486 -21.09 15.03 17.80
N TYR A 487 -20.41 15.57 16.78
CA TYR A 487 -20.90 16.71 15.99
C TYR A 487 -22.26 16.42 15.34
N ARG A 488 -22.43 15.23 14.74
CA ARG A 488 -23.70 14.80 14.12
C ARG A 488 -24.84 14.61 15.12
N GLN A 489 -24.51 14.39 16.41
CA GLN A 489 -25.46 14.38 17.52
C GLN A 489 -25.71 15.77 18.12
N SER A 490 -25.10 16.83 17.56
CA SER A 490 -25.07 18.19 18.12
C SER A 490 -24.44 18.27 19.52
N HIS A 491 -23.60 17.30 19.89
CA HIS A 491 -22.83 17.30 21.13
C HIS A 491 -21.50 18.04 20.95
N TYR A 492 -21.58 19.34 20.64
CA TYR A 492 -20.42 20.16 20.29
C TYR A 492 -19.34 20.24 21.38
N ASP A 493 -19.74 20.26 22.65
CA ASP A 493 -18.84 20.25 23.81
C ASP A 493 -18.00 18.96 23.90
N GLU A 494 -18.52 17.84 23.38
CA GLU A 494 -17.79 16.56 23.28
C GLU A 494 -16.95 16.50 22.00
N ALA A 495 -17.44 17.07 20.90
CA ALA A 495 -16.75 17.03 19.60
C ALA A 495 -15.44 17.84 19.58
N GLU A 496 -15.44 19.07 20.12
CA GLU A 496 -14.27 19.97 20.10
C GLU A 496 -12.97 19.32 20.63
N PRO A 497 -12.93 18.74 21.85
CA PRO A 497 -11.69 18.17 22.37
C PRO A 497 -11.15 17.01 21.52
N HIS A 498 -12.04 16.25 20.87
CA HIS A 498 -11.63 15.14 20.02
C HIS A 498 -11.04 15.60 18.69
N PHE A 499 -11.63 16.63 18.04
CA PHE A 499 -10.99 17.22 16.86
C PHE A 499 -9.64 17.85 17.19
N ARG A 500 -9.53 18.58 18.31
CA ARG A 500 -8.23 19.14 18.76
C ARG A 500 -7.20 18.05 18.99
N ARG A 501 -7.59 16.95 19.63
CA ARG A 501 -6.68 15.82 19.86
C ARG A 501 -6.24 15.17 18.55
N ALA A 502 -7.15 15.00 17.58
CA ALA A 502 -6.80 14.51 16.26
C ALA A 502 -5.79 15.43 15.54
N ILE A 503 -5.95 16.77 15.63
CA ILE A 503 -4.99 17.75 15.09
C ILE A 503 -3.61 17.63 15.76
N GLU A 504 -3.57 17.45 17.09
CA GLU A 504 -2.31 17.28 17.82
C GLU A 504 -1.55 16.02 17.40
N LEU A 505 -2.28 14.95 17.09
CA LEU A 505 -1.73 13.65 16.72
C LEU A 505 -1.31 13.60 15.25
N ASP A 506 -2.10 14.22 14.37
CA ASP A 506 -1.85 14.32 12.94
C ASP A 506 -2.18 15.74 12.44
N PRO A 507 -1.21 16.66 12.47
CA PRO A 507 -1.42 18.04 12.04
C PRO A 507 -1.50 18.20 10.52
N SER A 508 -1.19 17.15 9.74
CA SER A 508 -1.18 17.17 8.28
C SER A 508 -2.55 16.85 7.68
N ASN A 509 -3.44 16.22 8.45
CA ASN A 509 -4.79 15.91 8.04
C ASN A 509 -5.72 17.13 8.19
N TYR A 510 -6.33 17.55 7.08
CA TYR A 510 -7.21 18.72 7.05
C TYR A 510 -8.57 18.47 7.72
N GLU A 511 -9.05 17.22 7.78
CA GLU A 511 -10.43 16.91 8.18
C GLU A 511 -10.75 17.32 9.63
N PRO A 512 -9.87 17.09 10.63
CA PRO A 512 -10.08 17.58 11.98
C PRO A 512 -10.18 19.11 12.09
N TYR A 513 -9.43 19.86 11.27
CA TYR A 513 -9.55 21.33 11.22
C TYR A 513 -10.92 21.73 10.67
N LEU A 514 -11.38 21.08 9.60
CA LEU A 514 -12.71 21.33 9.03
C LEU A 514 -13.82 21.04 10.06
N GLY A 515 -13.75 19.89 10.74
CA GLY A 515 -14.70 19.49 11.78
C GLY A 515 -14.71 20.48 12.96
N LEU A 516 -13.53 20.92 13.41
CA LEU A 516 -13.41 21.93 14.45
C LEU A 516 -13.97 23.28 14.01
N GLY A 517 -13.74 23.69 12.75
CA GLY A 517 -14.34 24.88 12.15
C GLY A 517 -15.86 24.88 12.25
N TYR A 518 -16.51 23.76 11.91
CA TYR A 518 -17.97 23.63 12.07
C TYR A 518 -18.43 23.66 13.52
N VAL A 519 -17.72 22.99 14.44
CA VAL A 519 -18.04 23.05 15.87
C VAL A 519 -17.96 24.49 16.40
N LEU A 520 -16.95 25.26 15.97
CA LEU A 520 -16.76 26.65 16.37
C LEU A 520 -17.82 27.59 15.75
N GLU A 521 -18.27 27.32 14.53
CA GLU A 521 -19.39 28.01 13.89
C GLU A 521 -20.68 27.81 14.70
N GLU A 522 -21.03 26.55 15.01
CA GLU A 522 -22.23 26.17 15.78
C GLU A 522 -22.21 26.68 17.23
N THR A 523 -21.02 26.84 17.81
CA THR A 523 -20.83 27.41 19.16
C THR A 523 -20.62 28.93 19.16
N ASN A 524 -20.86 29.61 18.03
CA ASN A 524 -20.81 31.06 17.87
C ASN A 524 -19.43 31.68 18.23
N ARG A 525 -18.36 31.03 17.74
CA ARG A 525 -16.95 31.46 17.82
C ARG A 525 -16.38 31.70 16.41
N PRO A 526 -16.93 32.67 15.64
CA PRO A 526 -16.67 32.80 14.19
C PRO A 526 -15.23 33.16 13.83
N ASP A 527 -14.51 33.91 14.69
CA ASP A 527 -13.11 34.25 14.43
C ASP A 527 -12.20 33.02 14.50
N GLU A 528 -12.45 32.12 15.46
CA GLU A 528 -11.71 30.85 15.59
C GLU A 528 -12.13 29.85 14.50
N ALA A 529 -13.42 29.82 14.14
CA ALA A 529 -13.91 28.99 13.02
C ALA A 529 -13.22 29.35 11.71
N ARG A 530 -13.06 30.65 11.44
CA ARG A 530 -12.33 31.15 10.27
C ARG A 530 -10.89 30.65 10.22
N GLU A 531 -10.17 30.73 11.35
CA GLU A 531 -8.79 30.22 11.44
C GLU A 531 -8.73 28.74 11.05
N MET A 532 -9.67 27.92 11.54
CA MET A 532 -9.69 26.48 11.22
C MET A 532 -10.05 26.19 9.76
N PHE A 533 -10.98 26.94 9.16
CA PHE A 533 -11.25 26.81 7.73
C PHE A 533 -10.08 27.29 6.86
N GLU A 534 -9.38 28.36 7.26
CA GLU A 534 -8.16 28.82 6.59
C GLU A 534 -7.05 27.75 6.68
N GLN A 535 -6.84 27.14 7.85
CA GLN A 535 -5.92 26.00 8.01
C GLN A 535 -6.32 24.80 7.15
N THR A 536 -7.63 24.52 7.03
CA THR A 536 -8.12 23.48 6.12
C THR A 536 -7.69 23.76 4.68
N LEU A 537 -7.80 25.02 4.22
CA LEU A 537 -7.40 25.43 2.86
C LEU A 537 -5.89 25.55 2.65
N GLU A 538 -5.10 25.67 3.72
CA GLU A 538 -3.64 25.56 3.63
C GLU A 538 -3.22 24.11 3.31
N LEU A 539 -3.93 23.13 3.87
CA LEU A 539 -3.67 21.70 3.66
C LEU A 539 -4.36 21.13 2.41
N ASP A 540 -5.58 21.60 2.11
CA ASP A 540 -6.38 21.23 0.93
C ASP A 540 -6.94 22.51 0.27
N PRO A 541 -6.20 23.13 -0.67
CA PRO A 541 -6.59 24.40 -1.28
C PRO A 541 -7.90 24.37 -2.08
N GLU A 542 -8.38 23.19 -2.48
CA GLU A 542 -9.61 23.00 -3.24
C GLU A 542 -10.79 22.56 -2.37
N ASN A 543 -10.64 22.58 -1.04
CA ASN A 543 -11.67 22.14 -0.12
C ASN A 543 -12.94 23.01 -0.19
N GLU A 544 -13.95 22.55 -0.94
CA GLU A 544 -15.20 23.28 -1.14
C GLU A 544 -15.92 23.57 0.19
N ASN A 545 -15.85 22.62 1.13
CA ASN A 545 -16.51 22.69 2.43
C ASN A 545 -15.94 23.81 3.32
N ALA A 546 -14.62 24.01 3.31
CA ALA A 546 -13.96 25.12 3.99
C ALA A 546 -14.24 26.46 3.30
N LEU A 547 -14.23 26.51 1.96
CA LEU A 547 -14.61 27.72 1.20
C LEU A 547 -16.03 28.17 1.54
N LEU A 548 -16.99 27.24 1.54
CA LEU A 548 -18.38 27.50 1.94
C LEU A 548 -18.49 27.93 3.41
N GLY A 549 -17.66 27.37 4.29
CA GLY A 549 -17.56 27.81 5.69
C GLY A 549 -17.16 29.28 5.81
N LEU A 550 -16.11 29.68 5.09
CA LEU A 550 -15.66 31.08 5.06
C LEU A 550 -16.70 32.02 4.47
N GLU A 551 -17.37 31.62 3.38
CA GLU A 551 -18.45 32.40 2.75
C GLU A 551 -19.59 32.66 3.75
N ARG A 552 -20.05 31.63 4.47
CA ARG A 552 -21.09 31.78 5.51
C ARG A 552 -20.66 32.76 6.62
N LEU A 553 -19.40 32.69 7.06
CA LEU A 553 -18.87 33.60 8.08
C LEU A 553 -18.80 35.05 7.57
N ASP A 554 -18.45 35.28 6.31
CA ASP A 554 -18.41 36.62 5.71
C ASP A 554 -19.82 37.21 5.53
N GLU A 555 -20.79 36.41 5.08
CA GLU A 555 -22.19 36.81 4.98
C GLU A 555 -22.77 37.20 6.35
N ALA A 556 -22.50 36.40 7.39
CA ALA A 556 -22.94 36.68 8.75
C ALA A 556 -22.28 37.92 9.37
N GLY A 557 -21.01 38.19 9.00
CA GLY A 557 -20.25 39.36 9.42
C GLY A 557 -20.56 40.66 8.65
N GLY A 558 -21.32 40.57 7.56
CA GLY A 558 -21.65 41.70 6.68
C GLY A 558 -20.47 42.24 5.87
N LYS A 559 -19.49 41.37 5.56
CA LYS A 559 -18.30 41.70 4.76
C LYS A 559 -18.53 41.52 3.27
#